data_AF-A0A250IKF4-F1
#
_entry.id   AF-A0A250IKF4-F1
#
_cell.length_a   1.000
_cell.length_b   1.000
_cell.length_c   1.000
_cell.angle_alpha   90.00
_cell.angle_beta   90.00
_cell.angle_gamma   90.00
#
_symmetry.space_group_name_H-M   'P 1'
#
loop_
_entity.id
_entity.type
_entity.pdbx_description
1 polymer ?
#
loop_
_entity_poly.entity_id
_entity_poly.type
_entity_poly.pdbx_seq_one_letter_code
_entity_poly.pdbx_strand_id
1 'polypeptide(L)'
;MGVDSVRGSSSGSSQSSVNSYNKTQSAEPSPSSSGNKAAEATTPSSASTKPLVNFDQSRFDGAKAVSSTPALLQSTPVDRMNFNQSSFDAAKAFSSMPELLQPTPLNPTPQTFQPTANDPFTVSQGQLTFDAEGLEDRGRYFSREAHWPGGASGVTIGRGYDMKERTTDEVLADLTAAGVPQADAERLAQGAGLEGDEAAEFVRGLDGLEITPEAQQALFSTVYEEYVTDVRRISNGPSQIEAYGNVDWENLDPAIQDAIVDLRYRGDYTPLTRRDVQPLVVANDLQGLHDLLADEDRMINDWGVPRDRFERRRDFLADALAERATTPAQ
;
A
#
# COMPACT_ATOMS: atom_id res chain seq x y z
N MET A 1 31.52 -31.35 41.66
CA MET A 1 31.04 -32.69 42.06
C MET A 1 29.81 -32.98 41.20
N GLY A 2 29.76 -33.97 40.32
CA GLY A 2 30.82 -34.87 39.87
C GLY A 2 30.48 -36.36 40.00
N VAL A 3 29.65 -36.86 39.08
CA VAL A 3 29.55 -38.23 38.50
C VAL A 3 28.57 -38.09 37.32
N ASP A 4 28.98 -38.25 36.06
CA ASP A 4 29.26 -39.49 35.32
C ASP A 4 27.97 -40.27 34.95
N SER A 5 27.53 -40.40 33.68
CA SER A 5 28.18 -40.67 32.37
C SER A 5 28.11 -42.16 31.97
N VAL A 6 27.08 -42.54 31.20
CA VAL A 6 27.11 -43.71 30.30
C VAL A 6 26.53 -43.32 28.94
N ARG A 7 26.99 -43.99 27.88
CA ARG A 7 26.91 -43.59 26.47
C ARG A 7 26.23 -44.69 25.65
N GLY A 8 25.37 -44.33 24.71
CA GLY A 8 24.75 -45.28 23.77
C GLY A 8 24.21 -44.59 22.53
N SER A 9 24.71 -44.97 21.36
CA SER A 9 24.28 -44.43 20.05
C SER A 9 23.99 -45.58 19.10
N SER A 10 22.86 -45.51 18.38
CA SER A 10 22.57 -46.40 17.24
C SER A 10 21.68 -45.70 16.24
N SER A 11 22.13 -45.64 14.98
CA SER A 11 21.35 -45.19 13.83
C SER A 11 20.31 -46.23 13.40
N GLY A 12 19.22 -45.80 12.75
CA GLY A 12 18.18 -46.70 12.26
C GLY A 12 17.18 -46.04 11.33
N SER A 13 17.54 -45.89 10.05
CA SER A 13 16.60 -45.50 8.99
C SER A 13 15.81 -46.73 8.49
N SER A 14 14.51 -46.59 8.19
CA SER A 14 13.86 -47.24 7.02
C SER A 14 12.37 -46.88 6.82
N GLN A 15 12.08 -46.33 5.64
CA GLN A 15 11.02 -46.74 4.70
C GLN A 15 9.58 -47.04 5.19
N SER A 16 8.68 -46.14 4.79
CA SER A 16 7.48 -46.42 3.98
C SER A 16 6.99 -47.88 3.89
N SER A 17 5.80 -48.15 4.43
CA SER A 17 5.04 -49.40 4.21
C SER A 17 3.91 -49.20 3.21
N VAL A 18 3.96 -49.92 2.08
CA VAL A 18 2.87 -50.04 1.11
C VAL A 18 1.89 -51.11 1.61
N ASN A 19 0.59 -50.93 1.38
CA ASN A 19 -0.45 -51.89 1.77
C ASN A 19 -1.23 -52.35 0.52
N SER A 20 -1.42 -53.66 0.30
CA SER A 20 -1.96 -54.16 -0.99
C SER A 20 -2.54 -55.59 -0.97
N TYR A 21 -3.57 -55.78 -1.83
CA TYR A 21 -4.10 -57.04 -2.42
C TYR A 21 -4.79 -58.12 -1.58
N ASN A 22 -6.06 -58.40 -1.93
CA ASN A 22 -6.44 -59.57 -2.77
C ASN A 22 -7.91 -59.47 -3.25
N LYS A 23 -8.46 -60.32 -4.14
CA LYS A 23 -8.12 -60.66 -5.55
C LYS A 23 -9.10 -61.73 -6.11
N THR A 24 -9.80 -61.44 -7.21
CA THR A 24 -10.32 -62.38 -8.26
C THR A 24 -10.79 -61.52 -9.45
N GLN A 25 -10.39 -61.63 -10.73
CA GLN A 25 -10.26 -62.74 -11.72
C GLN A 25 -11.60 -63.37 -12.14
N SER A 26 -11.97 -63.53 -13.43
CA SER A 26 -11.31 -63.24 -14.76
C SER A 26 -12.40 -62.81 -15.80
N ALA A 27 -12.25 -62.66 -17.13
CA ALA A 27 -11.22 -63.01 -18.15
C ALA A 27 -11.37 -62.16 -19.45
N GLU A 28 -10.54 -62.42 -20.48
CA GLU A 28 -10.75 -62.00 -21.89
C GLU A 28 -10.96 -63.24 -22.82
N PRO A 29 -11.20 -63.12 -24.17
CA PRO A 29 -10.16 -62.71 -25.14
C PRO A 29 -10.61 -61.78 -26.30
N SER A 30 -9.66 -61.08 -26.93
CA SER A 30 -9.78 -60.43 -28.26
C SER A 30 -9.26 -61.33 -29.40
N PRO A 31 -9.49 -60.98 -30.69
CA PRO A 31 -8.34 -60.61 -31.54
C PRO A 31 -8.59 -59.53 -32.64
N SER A 32 -7.52 -59.20 -33.37
CA SER A 32 -7.34 -58.22 -34.48
C SER A 32 -7.95 -58.69 -35.84
N SER A 33 -7.81 -58.07 -37.03
CA SER A 33 -6.75 -57.22 -37.67
C SER A 33 -7.23 -56.64 -39.03
N SER A 34 -6.51 -55.81 -39.83
CA SER A 34 -5.59 -54.67 -39.60
C SER A 34 -5.15 -54.02 -40.94
N GLY A 35 -5.07 -52.68 -41.04
CA GLY A 35 -4.24 -51.93 -42.01
C GLY A 35 -4.95 -51.18 -43.15
N ASN A 36 -4.29 -50.43 -44.06
CA ASN A 36 -3.02 -49.65 -44.05
C ASN A 36 -2.62 -49.26 -45.50
N LYS A 37 -2.33 -47.98 -45.77
CA LYS A 37 -1.31 -47.36 -46.68
C LYS A 37 -1.75 -45.91 -47.04
N ALA A 38 -0.94 -44.84 -46.94
CA ALA A 38 0.43 -44.53 -47.43
C ALA A 38 0.45 -44.19 -48.94
N ALA A 39 1.19 -43.19 -49.46
CA ALA A 39 2.14 -42.20 -48.89
C ALA A 39 2.00 -40.84 -49.68
N GLU A 40 2.93 -39.88 -49.86
CA GLU A 40 4.36 -39.67 -49.54
C GLU A 40 4.63 -38.12 -49.62
N ALA A 41 5.11 -37.42 -48.58
CA ALA A 41 6.51 -37.05 -48.27
C ALA A 41 7.27 -36.10 -49.25
N THR A 42 7.63 -34.89 -48.80
CA THR A 42 8.93 -34.21 -49.12
C THR A 42 9.21 -33.01 -48.19
N THR A 43 10.48 -32.71 -47.94
CA THR A 43 11.00 -31.48 -47.28
C THR A 43 12.23 -30.97 -48.07
N PRO A 44 12.66 -29.71 -47.91
CA PRO A 44 13.75 -29.44 -46.95
C PRO A 44 13.75 -28.06 -46.24
N SER A 45 14.63 -27.97 -45.25
CA SER A 45 15.00 -26.85 -44.35
C SER A 45 15.18 -25.44 -44.97
N SER A 46 14.83 -24.39 -44.20
CA SER A 46 15.52 -23.09 -44.26
C SER A 46 15.45 -22.25 -42.95
N ALA A 47 16.58 -21.57 -42.68
CA ALA A 47 16.83 -20.34 -41.89
C ALA A 47 16.06 -19.98 -40.60
N SER A 48 16.85 -19.68 -39.56
CA SER A 48 16.47 -18.92 -38.36
C SER A 48 16.60 -17.40 -38.58
N THR A 49 15.71 -16.61 -37.99
CA THR A 49 15.99 -15.19 -37.66
C THR A 49 15.29 -14.77 -36.36
N LYS A 50 16.06 -14.41 -35.33
CA LYS A 50 15.60 -13.51 -34.26
C LYS A 50 15.94 -12.07 -34.65
N PRO A 51 15.14 -11.05 -34.31
CA PRO A 51 15.61 -9.67 -34.36
C PRO A 51 16.68 -9.48 -33.27
N LEU A 52 17.92 -9.18 -33.69
CA LEU A 52 19.01 -8.82 -32.80
C LEU A 52 19.17 -7.29 -32.85
N VAL A 53 18.90 -6.60 -31.74
CA VAL A 53 19.12 -5.14 -31.66
C VAL A 53 20.62 -4.90 -31.43
N ASN A 54 21.30 -4.37 -32.44
CA ASN A 54 22.75 -4.22 -32.44
C ASN A 54 23.16 -2.79 -32.06
N PHE A 55 23.49 -2.56 -30.79
CA PHE A 55 24.08 -1.30 -30.34
C PHE A 55 25.56 -1.24 -30.73
N ASP A 56 25.91 -0.30 -31.61
CA ASP A 56 27.27 -0.14 -32.13
C ASP A 56 28.20 0.54 -31.10
N GLN A 57 29.40 -0.01 -30.92
CA GLN A 57 30.40 0.50 -29.97
C GLN A 57 31.35 1.51 -30.64
N SER A 58 30.85 2.71 -30.88
CA SER A 58 31.69 3.84 -31.33
C SER A 58 32.53 4.41 -30.17
N ARG A 59 33.78 3.94 -30.07
CA ARG A 59 34.80 4.47 -29.14
C ARG A 59 35.07 5.96 -29.34
N PHE A 60 35.26 6.70 -28.24
CA PHE A 60 35.96 7.99 -28.24
C PHE A 60 36.93 8.09 -27.04
N ASP A 61 38.18 7.67 -27.27
CA ASP A 61 39.35 8.10 -26.49
C ASP A 61 39.98 9.31 -27.19
N GLY A 62 40.31 10.41 -26.46
CA GLY A 62 40.69 11.68 -27.12
C GLY A 62 41.67 12.62 -26.38
N ALA A 63 41.59 12.70 -25.04
CA ALA A 63 42.59 13.30 -24.13
C ALA A 63 42.86 14.84 -24.15
N LYS A 64 43.42 15.29 -23.01
CA LYS A 64 44.25 16.50 -22.77
C LYS A 64 43.60 17.90 -22.70
N ALA A 65 43.24 18.24 -21.45
CA ALA A 65 43.88 19.27 -20.63
C ALA A 65 43.81 20.77 -21.01
N VAL A 66 43.24 21.55 -20.09
CA VAL A 66 43.77 22.87 -19.69
C VAL A 66 43.70 23.03 -18.17
N SER A 67 44.69 23.70 -17.60
CA SER A 67 44.78 24.01 -16.16
C SER A 67 44.57 25.51 -15.94
N SER A 68 43.48 25.90 -15.27
CA SER A 68 43.35 27.22 -14.66
C SER A 68 42.16 27.31 -13.69
N THR A 69 42.41 27.18 -12.39
CA THR A 69 41.54 27.77 -11.36
C THR A 69 41.84 29.27 -11.24
N PRO A 70 40.81 30.07 -10.95
CA PRO A 70 40.95 31.07 -9.89
C PRO A 70 40.03 30.75 -8.70
N ALA A 71 40.47 31.04 -7.48
CA ALA A 71 39.64 30.87 -6.29
C ALA A 71 38.69 32.06 -6.12
N LEU A 72 37.38 31.80 -6.01
CA LEU A 72 36.38 32.80 -5.61
C LEU A 72 36.23 32.85 -4.08
N LEU A 73 37.29 33.31 -3.41
CA LEU A 73 37.23 33.76 -2.02
C LEU A 73 37.12 35.28 -1.98
N GLN A 74 35.90 35.79 -2.15
CA GLN A 74 35.57 37.19 -1.84
C GLN A 74 34.26 37.25 -1.06
N SER A 75 34.36 37.60 0.22
CA SER A 75 33.22 37.86 1.10
C SER A 75 32.52 39.15 0.68
N THR A 76 31.24 39.08 0.33
CA THR A 76 30.39 40.27 0.16
C THR A 76 30.22 40.99 1.51
N PRO A 77 30.38 42.33 1.55
CA PRO A 77 30.01 43.09 2.75
C PRO A 77 28.51 43.02 2.97
N VAL A 78 28.08 42.59 4.16
CA VAL A 78 26.67 42.71 4.57
C VAL A 78 26.41 44.16 4.95
N ASP A 79 25.58 44.83 4.17
CA ASP A 79 25.15 46.20 4.46
C ASP A 79 24.36 46.22 5.77
N ARG A 80 24.89 46.91 6.79
CA ARG A 80 24.24 47.02 8.10
C ARG A 80 23.09 48.02 8.01
N MET A 81 21.89 47.53 7.69
CA MET A 81 20.67 48.29 7.89
C MET A 81 20.59 48.78 9.35
N ASN A 82 20.55 50.09 9.53
CA ASN A 82 20.72 50.74 10.82
C ASN A 82 19.43 50.70 11.64
N PHE A 83 19.15 49.55 12.28
CA PHE A 83 18.02 49.40 13.20
C PHE A 83 18.19 50.31 14.41
N ASN A 84 17.44 51.42 14.40
CA ASN A 84 17.41 52.40 15.47
C ASN A 84 16.79 51.77 16.73
N GLN A 85 17.56 51.67 17.83
CA GLN A 85 17.09 51.08 19.09
C GLN A 85 16.12 52.01 19.82
N SER A 86 14.84 51.95 19.44
CA SER A 86 13.74 52.33 20.34
C SER A 86 13.55 51.24 21.40
N SER A 87 13.36 51.65 22.66
CA SER A 87 13.38 50.74 23.81
C SER A 87 12.17 49.81 23.87
N PHE A 88 12.42 48.51 24.01
CA PHE A 88 11.38 47.50 24.26
C PHE A 88 10.88 47.61 25.71
N ASP A 89 9.66 48.09 25.90
CA ASP A 89 9.05 48.33 27.21
C ASP A 89 8.29 47.08 27.70
N ALA A 90 8.99 46.23 28.45
CA ALA A 90 8.43 44.98 28.98
C ALA A 90 7.23 45.19 29.93
N ALA A 91 7.10 46.37 30.57
CA ALA A 91 5.99 46.66 31.46
C ALA A 91 4.68 46.87 30.70
N LYS A 92 4.74 47.38 29.46
CA LYS A 92 3.56 47.49 28.59
C LYS A 92 3.08 46.13 28.09
N ALA A 93 3.99 45.25 27.68
CA ALA A 93 3.62 43.93 27.13
C ALA A 93 2.80 43.07 28.12
N PHE A 94 3.08 43.18 29.42
CA PHE A 94 2.32 42.49 30.47
C PHE A 94 0.93 43.09 30.74
N SER A 95 0.66 44.33 30.33
CA SER A 95 -0.64 44.99 30.57
C SER A 95 -1.77 44.56 29.62
N SER A 96 -1.43 43.88 28.52
CA SER A 96 -2.35 43.49 27.45
C SER A 96 -2.90 42.06 27.53
N MET A 97 -2.55 41.27 28.55
CA MET A 97 -2.99 39.87 28.72
C MET A 97 -3.43 39.57 30.16
N PRO A 98 -4.69 39.88 30.55
CA PRO A 98 -5.18 39.64 31.91
C PRO A 98 -5.51 38.16 32.21
N GLU A 99 -5.47 37.28 31.21
CA GLU A 99 -6.05 35.93 31.29
C GLU A 99 -5.06 34.85 31.79
N LEU A 100 -3.74 35.12 31.78
CA LEU A 100 -2.67 34.19 32.19
C LEU A 100 -2.53 34.00 33.71
N LEU A 101 -3.53 34.36 34.50
CA LEU A 101 -3.51 34.29 35.99
C LEU A 101 -4.72 33.55 36.60
N GLN A 102 -5.57 32.91 35.79
CA GLN A 102 -6.66 32.07 36.31
C GLN A 102 -6.18 30.62 36.51
N PRO A 103 -6.38 30.01 37.69
CA PRO A 103 -6.02 28.62 37.93
C PRO A 103 -7.04 27.67 37.29
N THR A 104 -6.63 26.95 36.25
CA THR A 104 -7.46 25.96 35.55
C THR A 104 -7.92 24.84 36.49
N PRO A 105 -9.22 24.50 36.55
CA PRO A 105 -9.70 23.40 37.39
C PRO A 105 -9.24 22.04 36.84
N LEU A 106 -8.46 21.31 37.63
CA LEU A 106 -8.02 19.95 37.31
C LEU A 106 -9.15 18.93 37.53
N ASN A 107 -10.04 18.78 36.54
CA ASN A 107 -10.98 17.66 36.51
C ASN A 107 -11.40 17.32 35.05
N PRO A 108 -10.85 16.27 34.43
CA PRO A 108 -11.22 15.87 33.08
C PRO A 108 -12.56 15.12 33.09
N THR A 109 -13.65 15.81 32.76
CA THR A 109 -14.90 15.15 32.35
C THR A 109 -14.61 14.31 31.09
N PRO A 110 -15.00 13.03 31.02
CA PRO A 110 -14.88 12.24 29.80
C PRO A 110 -15.67 12.91 28.66
N GLN A 111 -14.95 13.41 27.66
CA GLN A 111 -15.57 14.00 26.47
C GLN A 111 -15.93 12.87 25.50
N THR A 112 -17.20 12.79 25.12
CA THR A 112 -17.64 11.92 24.02
C THR A 112 -17.08 12.44 22.71
N PHE A 113 -16.36 11.60 21.97
CA PHE A 113 -15.69 12.01 20.74
C PHE A 113 -16.70 12.46 19.67
N GLN A 114 -16.41 13.61 19.07
CA GLN A 114 -17.04 14.14 17.87
C GLN A 114 -15.87 14.66 17.01
N PRO A 115 -15.57 14.05 15.85
CA PRO A 115 -14.42 14.48 15.05
C PRO A 115 -14.63 15.91 14.53
N THR A 116 -13.57 16.72 14.60
CA THR A 116 -13.52 18.06 14.00
C THR A 116 -12.46 18.08 12.92
N ALA A 117 -12.64 18.91 11.89
CA ALA A 117 -11.84 18.93 10.66
C ALA A 117 -10.40 19.47 10.81
N ASN A 118 -9.72 19.16 11.92
CA ASN A 118 -8.33 19.52 12.23
C ASN A 118 -7.51 18.33 12.80
N ASP A 119 -8.04 17.10 12.78
CA ASP A 119 -7.28 15.90 13.13
C ASP A 119 -6.67 15.28 11.85
N PRO A 120 -5.33 15.19 11.73
CA PRO A 120 -4.68 14.59 10.56
C PRO A 120 -4.87 13.06 10.47
N PHE A 121 -5.45 12.41 11.50
CA PHE A 121 -5.77 10.99 11.47
C PHE A 121 -7.24 10.67 11.15
N THR A 122 -8.08 11.70 10.98
CA THR A 122 -9.45 11.56 10.48
C THR A 122 -9.50 11.95 9.00
N VAL A 123 -9.94 11.06 8.11
CA VAL A 123 -10.12 11.34 6.67
C VAL A 123 -11.60 11.51 6.30
N SER A 124 -11.89 12.20 5.20
CA SER A 124 -13.26 12.44 4.72
C SER A 124 -13.91 11.22 4.07
N GLN A 125 -13.09 10.32 3.53
CA GLN A 125 -13.42 9.00 2.99
C GLN A 125 -12.22 8.07 3.20
N GLY A 126 -12.44 6.77 3.30
CA GLY A 126 -11.38 5.77 3.39
C GLY A 126 -10.82 5.54 4.78
N GLN A 127 -11.54 5.85 5.86
CA GLN A 127 -11.02 5.75 7.23
C GLN A 127 -10.54 4.32 7.56
N LEU A 128 -11.35 3.32 7.18
CA LEU A 128 -10.98 1.90 7.28
C LEU A 128 -9.63 1.57 6.63
N THR A 129 -9.38 2.13 5.44
CA THR A 129 -8.12 1.90 4.71
C THR A 129 -6.99 2.68 5.36
N PHE A 130 -7.22 3.97 5.64
CA PHE A 130 -6.25 4.88 6.25
C PHE A 130 -5.67 4.29 7.54
N ASP A 131 -6.52 3.87 8.47
CA ASP A 131 -6.11 3.32 9.77
C ASP A 131 -5.32 2.00 9.64
N ALA A 132 -5.46 1.30 8.52
CA ALA A 132 -4.94 -0.06 8.32
C ALA A 132 -3.71 -0.15 7.40
N GLU A 133 -3.34 0.92 6.69
CA GLU A 133 -2.19 0.99 5.77
C GLU A 133 -0.92 1.62 6.41
N GLY A 134 -0.90 1.88 7.72
CA GLY A 134 0.29 2.44 8.38
C GLY A 134 0.22 2.55 9.90
N LEU A 135 1.37 2.64 10.56
CA LEU A 135 1.50 2.88 12.01
C LEU A 135 2.21 4.22 12.27
N GLU A 136 1.86 4.86 13.39
CA GLU A 136 2.58 6.04 13.91
C GLU A 136 3.66 5.69 14.94
N ASP A 137 3.69 4.43 15.42
CA ASP A 137 4.78 3.92 16.25
C ASP A 137 6.04 3.68 15.40
N ARG A 138 7.18 4.25 15.83
CA ARG A 138 8.46 4.07 15.11
C ARG A 138 8.88 2.60 15.06
N GLY A 139 9.11 2.12 13.85
CA GLY A 139 9.50 0.75 13.58
C GLY A 139 9.35 0.40 12.10
N ARG A 140 9.22 -0.90 11.80
CA ARG A 140 9.16 -1.45 10.44
C ARG A 140 8.02 -0.88 9.56
N TYR A 141 6.95 -0.38 10.18
CA TYR A 141 5.72 0.05 9.50
C TYR A 141 5.35 1.50 9.84
N PHE A 142 6.35 2.31 10.25
CA PHE A 142 6.16 3.73 10.52
C PHE A 142 5.95 4.46 9.21
N SER A 143 4.71 4.79 8.88
CA SER A 143 4.32 5.17 7.52
C SER A 143 4.82 6.55 7.07
N ARG A 144 5.20 7.42 8.02
CA ARG A 144 5.69 8.77 7.71
C ARG A 144 7.17 8.83 7.32
N GLU A 145 7.92 7.74 7.41
CA GLU A 145 9.22 7.57 6.74
C GLU A 145 9.03 6.78 5.43
N ALA A 146 9.79 7.14 4.38
CA ALA A 146 9.76 6.39 3.12
C ALA A 146 10.34 4.98 3.31
N HIS A 147 9.73 3.99 2.67
CA HIS A 147 10.08 2.58 2.82
C HIS A 147 10.02 1.83 1.48
N TRP A 148 10.50 0.58 1.47
CA TRP A 148 10.43 -0.34 0.34
C TRP A 148 9.79 -1.65 0.81
N PRO A 149 8.58 -2.01 0.33
CA PRO A 149 7.88 -3.22 0.78
C PRO A 149 8.60 -4.54 0.43
N GLY A 150 9.43 -4.55 -0.62
CA GLY A 150 10.23 -5.70 -1.05
C GLY A 150 10.03 -6.14 -2.50
N GLY A 151 10.85 -7.08 -2.97
CA GLY A 151 10.68 -7.73 -4.27
C GLY A 151 10.83 -6.77 -5.45
N ALA A 152 9.71 -6.45 -6.11
CA ALA A 152 9.63 -5.53 -7.25
C ALA A 152 8.69 -4.33 -6.99
N SER A 153 8.46 -4.00 -5.72
CA SER A 153 7.87 -2.72 -5.31
C SER A 153 8.85 -1.56 -5.52
N GLY A 154 8.32 -0.35 -5.61
CA GLY A 154 9.11 0.88 -5.61
C GLY A 154 9.28 1.49 -4.24
N VAL A 155 9.60 2.78 -4.23
CA VAL A 155 9.63 3.61 -3.02
C VAL A 155 8.19 3.95 -2.65
N THR A 156 7.81 3.71 -1.40
CA THR A 156 6.48 4.02 -0.86
C THR A 156 6.62 4.98 0.33
N ILE A 157 5.75 5.98 0.46
CA ILE A 157 5.68 6.86 1.64
C ILE A 157 4.23 7.09 2.07
N GLY A 158 4.03 7.49 3.33
CA GLY A 158 2.70 7.62 3.91
C GLY A 158 1.95 6.29 3.93
N ARG A 159 0.63 6.38 3.92
CA ARG A 159 -0.29 5.23 3.90
C ARG A 159 -0.54 4.81 2.45
N GLY A 160 0.53 4.39 1.76
CA GLY A 160 0.48 3.75 0.43
C GLY A 160 0.73 4.63 -0.81
N TYR A 161 1.36 5.81 -0.69
CA TYR A 161 1.81 6.58 -1.87
C TYR A 161 3.07 5.94 -2.48
N ASP A 162 2.89 5.16 -3.55
CA ASP A 162 3.97 4.47 -4.28
C ASP A 162 4.47 5.31 -5.48
N MET A 163 5.80 5.42 -5.59
CA MET A 163 6.49 6.29 -6.56
C MET A 163 6.91 5.56 -7.86
N LYS A 164 6.70 4.25 -7.98
CA LYS A 164 7.21 3.42 -9.08
C LYS A 164 6.67 3.80 -10.46
N GLU A 165 5.35 3.98 -10.55
CA GLU A 165 4.67 4.25 -11.82
C GLU A 165 4.43 5.77 -12.03
N ARG A 166 5.07 6.61 -11.21
CA ARG A 166 4.98 8.09 -11.24
C ARG A 166 6.31 8.69 -11.72
N THR A 167 6.26 9.86 -12.35
CA THR A 167 7.44 10.63 -12.74
C THR A 167 7.95 11.53 -11.60
N THR A 168 9.21 11.97 -11.67
CA THR A 168 9.81 12.91 -10.72
C THR A 168 9.01 14.22 -10.60
N ASP A 169 8.47 14.74 -11.70
CA ASP A 169 7.69 15.98 -11.70
C ASP A 169 6.33 15.80 -11.00
N GLU A 170 5.68 14.64 -11.17
CA GLU A 170 4.44 14.27 -10.47
C GLU A 170 4.69 14.09 -8.97
N VAL A 171 5.70 13.31 -8.58
CA VAL A 171 6.05 13.09 -7.16
C VAL A 171 6.45 14.39 -6.47
N LEU A 172 7.20 15.27 -7.14
CA LEU A 172 7.53 16.60 -6.61
C LEU A 172 6.28 17.47 -6.44
N ALA A 173 5.36 17.46 -7.39
CA ALA A 173 4.12 18.22 -7.32
C ALA A 173 3.20 17.72 -6.18
N ASP A 174 2.97 16.42 -6.08
CA ASP A 174 2.12 15.81 -5.05
C ASP A 174 2.65 16.05 -3.64
N LEU A 175 3.95 15.84 -3.42
CA LEU A 175 4.59 16.10 -2.12
C LEU A 175 4.53 17.58 -1.74
N THR A 176 4.74 18.49 -2.69
CA THR A 176 4.67 19.93 -2.43
C THR A 176 3.23 20.38 -2.17
N ALA A 177 2.25 19.81 -2.87
CA ALA A 177 0.81 20.05 -2.64
C ALA A 177 0.35 19.51 -1.28
N ALA A 178 0.91 18.38 -0.83
CA ALA A 178 0.74 17.83 0.52
C ALA A 178 1.47 18.64 1.62
N GLY A 179 2.21 19.70 1.27
CA GLY A 179 2.88 20.58 2.22
C GLY A 179 4.25 20.11 2.70
N VAL A 180 4.84 19.08 2.05
CA VAL A 180 6.23 18.68 2.31
C VAL A 180 7.18 19.82 1.91
N PRO A 181 8.19 20.19 2.72
CA PRO A 181 9.13 21.25 2.38
C PRO A 181 9.83 20.98 1.05
N GLN A 182 9.92 22.00 0.17
CA GLN A 182 10.49 21.91 -1.19
C GLN A 182 11.78 21.08 -1.27
N ALA A 183 12.75 21.31 -0.38
CA ALA A 183 14.03 20.61 -0.39
C ALA A 183 13.94 19.11 -0.02
N ASP A 184 12.95 18.72 0.78
CA ASP A 184 12.70 17.32 1.13
C ASP A 184 11.80 16.65 0.08
N ALA A 185 10.88 17.39 -0.53
CA ALA A 185 10.13 16.93 -1.71
C ALA A 185 11.07 16.67 -2.91
N GLU A 186 12.03 17.56 -3.17
CA GLU A 186 13.09 17.39 -4.18
C GLU A 186 14.01 16.19 -3.89
N ARG A 187 14.22 15.83 -2.61
CA ARG A 187 14.94 14.61 -2.22
C ARG A 187 14.09 13.37 -2.49
N LEU A 188 12.85 13.34 -2.01
CA LEU A 188 11.94 12.21 -2.15
C LEU A 188 11.59 11.91 -3.63
N ALA A 189 11.38 12.93 -4.46
CA ALA A 189 11.02 12.76 -5.87
C ALA A 189 12.10 12.09 -6.74
N GLN A 190 13.34 11.96 -6.24
CA GLN A 190 14.38 11.14 -6.85
C GLN A 190 14.13 9.63 -6.70
N GLY A 191 13.15 9.22 -5.87
CA GLY A 191 12.65 7.85 -5.76
C GLY A 191 11.63 7.47 -6.83
N ALA A 192 11.18 8.42 -7.64
CA ALA A 192 10.24 8.19 -8.74
C ALA A 192 10.82 7.25 -9.80
N GLY A 193 10.04 6.28 -10.26
CA GLY A 193 10.47 5.28 -11.23
C GLY A 193 11.39 4.17 -10.69
N LEU A 194 11.88 4.25 -9.44
CA LEU A 194 12.76 3.24 -8.87
C LEU A 194 11.98 2.00 -8.42
N GLU A 195 12.55 0.81 -8.66
CA GLU A 195 12.02 -0.46 -8.18
C GLU A 195 13.11 -1.37 -7.59
N GLY A 196 12.69 -2.37 -6.81
CA GLY A 196 13.57 -3.45 -6.35
C GLY A 196 14.77 -2.96 -5.53
N ASP A 197 15.97 -3.47 -5.85
CA ASP A 197 17.19 -3.12 -5.12
C ASP A 197 17.55 -1.62 -5.21
N GLU A 198 17.20 -0.93 -6.30
CA GLU A 198 17.44 0.51 -6.46
C GLU A 198 16.56 1.34 -5.52
N ALA A 199 15.26 1.01 -5.45
CA ALA A 199 14.34 1.62 -4.48
C ALA A 199 14.77 1.32 -3.03
N ALA A 200 15.23 0.09 -2.77
CA ALA A 200 15.74 -0.32 -1.47
C ALA A 200 17.02 0.45 -1.08
N GLU A 201 17.91 0.76 -2.02
CA GLU A 201 19.13 1.55 -1.79
C GLU A 201 18.81 3.04 -1.61
N PHE A 202 17.92 3.60 -2.42
CA PHE A 202 17.46 4.98 -2.31
C PHE A 202 16.87 5.29 -0.91
N VAL A 203 15.95 4.45 -0.43
CA VAL A 203 15.33 4.57 0.90
C VAL A 203 16.38 4.63 2.01
N ARG A 204 17.44 3.81 1.92
CA ARG A 204 18.54 3.79 2.89
C ARG A 204 19.37 5.08 2.91
N GLY A 205 19.31 5.90 1.86
CA GLY A 205 20.00 7.20 1.74
C GLY A 205 19.17 8.42 2.15
N LEU A 206 17.95 8.25 2.65
CA LEU A 206 17.10 9.38 3.07
C LEU A 206 17.36 9.88 4.50
N ASP A 207 18.17 9.17 5.29
CA ASP A 207 18.56 9.53 6.67
C ASP A 207 17.38 9.72 7.65
N GLY A 208 16.26 9.02 7.44
CA GLY A 208 15.06 9.15 8.28
C GLY A 208 14.23 10.41 7.99
N LEU A 209 14.22 10.88 6.73
CA LEU A 209 13.33 11.94 6.26
C LEU A 209 11.86 11.54 6.52
N GLU A 210 11.19 12.33 7.35
CA GLU A 210 9.85 12.08 7.87
C GLU A 210 8.88 13.18 7.41
N ILE A 211 7.77 12.80 6.77
CA ILE A 211 6.68 13.73 6.40
C ILE A 211 5.75 13.99 7.59
N THR A 212 5.02 15.10 7.59
CA THR A 212 4.06 15.42 8.67
C THR A 212 2.80 14.54 8.57
N PRO A 213 2.02 14.39 9.66
CA PRO A 213 0.72 13.71 9.62
C PRO A 213 -0.24 14.30 8.58
N GLU A 214 -0.27 15.62 8.42
CA GLU A 214 -1.09 16.33 7.45
C GLU A 214 -0.66 16.02 6.02
N ALA A 215 0.66 15.94 5.76
CA ALA A 215 1.18 15.52 4.46
C ALA A 215 0.84 14.06 4.14
N GLN A 216 0.90 13.16 5.13
CA GLN A 216 0.46 11.78 4.98
C GLN A 216 -1.05 11.67 4.67
N GLN A 217 -1.89 12.48 5.33
CA GLN A 217 -3.32 12.57 5.10
C GLN A 217 -3.65 13.06 3.68
N ALA A 218 -2.95 14.10 3.22
CA ALA A 218 -3.12 14.66 1.88
C ALA A 218 -2.72 13.65 0.79
N LEU A 219 -1.53 13.03 0.89
CA LEU A 219 -1.06 12.02 -0.05
C LEU A 219 -1.98 10.79 -0.09
N PHE A 220 -2.45 10.33 1.08
CA PHE A 220 -3.43 9.24 1.15
C PHE A 220 -4.72 9.62 0.40
N SER A 221 -5.23 10.84 0.59
CA SER A 221 -6.48 11.29 -0.03
C SER A 221 -6.41 11.21 -1.55
N THR A 222 -5.30 11.68 -2.16
CA THR A 222 -5.05 11.56 -3.61
C THR A 222 -5.05 10.10 -4.08
N VAL A 223 -4.32 9.22 -3.38
CA VAL A 223 -4.25 7.79 -3.73
C VAL A 223 -5.62 7.11 -3.54
N TYR A 224 -6.39 7.51 -2.53
CA TYR A 224 -7.72 6.98 -2.28
C TYR A 224 -8.71 7.34 -3.40
N GLU A 225 -8.65 8.56 -3.95
CA GLU A 225 -9.46 8.94 -5.13
C GLU A 225 -9.12 8.12 -6.40
N GLU A 226 -7.84 7.76 -6.60
CA GLU A 226 -7.43 6.82 -7.65
C GLU A 226 -8.09 5.45 -7.45
N TYR A 227 -8.08 4.94 -6.21
CA TYR A 227 -8.68 3.65 -5.86
C TYR A 227 -10.22 3.66 -5.92
N VAL A 228 -10.89 4.76 -5.54
CA VAL A 228 -12.33 4.98 -5.76
C VAL A 228 -12.66 4.92 -7.26
N THR A 229 -11.87 5.61 -8.08
CA THR A 229 -12.00 5.59 -9.54
C THR A 229 -11.84 4.17 -10.08
N ASP A 230 -10.87 3.42 -9.55
CA ASP A 230 -10.58 2.06 -9.98
C ASP A 230 -11.68 1.06 -9.57
N VAL A 231 -12.26 1.17 -8.38
CA VAL A 231 -13.44 0.38 -7.98
C VAL A 231 -14.63 0.71 -8.87
N ARG A 232 -14.98 1.98 -9.06
CA ARG A 232 -16.11 2.41 -9.91
C ARG A 232 -15.97 1.85 -11.34
N ARG A 233 -14.75 1.88 -11.88
CA ARG A 233 -14.38 1.32 -13.20
C ARG A 233 -14.49 -0.21 -13.26
N ILE A 234 -14.19 -0.91 -12.17
CA ILE A 234 -14.24 -2.38 -12.08
C ILE A 234 -15.67 -2.88 -11.83
N SER A 235 -16.40 -2.31 -10.86
CA SER A 235 -17.72 -2.80 -10.44
C SER A 235 -18.79 -2.58 -11.51
N ASN A 236 -18.70 -1.47 -12.24
CA ASN A 236 -19.60 -1.16 -13.36
C ASN A 236 -18.97 -1.49 -14.73
N GLY A 237 -18.00 -2.42 -14.75
CA GLY A 237 -17.55 -3.05 -15.99
C GLY A 237 -18.69 -3.86 -16.64
N PRO A 238 -18.79 -3.95 -18.00
CA PRO A 238 -19.95 -4.57 -18.64
C PRO A 238 -20.24 -6.01 -18.19
N SER A 239 -19.22 -6.83 -17.98
CA SER A 239 -19.38 -8.22 -17.51
C SER A 239 -19.64 -8.34 -15.99
N GLN A 240 -19.56 -7.23 -15.25
CA GLN A 240 -19.95 -7.18 -13.84
C GLN A 240 -21.42 -6.73 -13.74
N ILE A 241 -21.83 -5.75 -14.56
CA ILE A 241 -23.25 -5.38 -14.74
C ILE A 241 -24.07 -6.58 -15.23
N GLU A 242 -23.56 -7.35 -16.20
CA GLU A 242 -24.24 -8.57 -16.69
C GLU A 242 -24.35 -9.67 -15.63
N ALA A 243 -23.32 -9.85 -14.78
CA ALA A 243 -23.26 -10.94 -13.81
C ALA A 243 -23.97 -10.64 -12.48
N TYR A 244 -24.00 -9.37 -12.06
CA TYR A 244 -24.42 -8.97 -10.70
C TYR A 244 -25.38 -7.77 -10.66
N GLY A 245 -25.48 -6.98 -11.74
CA GLY A 245 -26.19 -5.71 -11.79
C GLY A 245 -25.28 -4.49 -11.61
N ASN A 246 -25.86 -3.29 -11.73
CA ASN A 246 -25.14 -2.02 -11.68
C ASN A 246 -25.04 -1.49 -10.24
N VAL A 247 -23.84 -1.10 -9.81
CA VAL A 247 -23.63 -0.36 -8.55
C VAL A 247 -24.01 1.10 -8.74
N ASP A 248 -25.06 1.55 -8.06
CA ASP A 248 -25.43 2.96 -7.96
C ASP A 248 -24.54 3.68 -6.94
N TRP A 249 -23.33 4.07 -7.37
CA TRP A 249 -22.30 4.61 -6.48
C TRP A 249 -22.77 5.83 -5.68
N GLU A 250 -23.56 6.72 -6.29
CA GLU A 250 -23.97 7.99 -5.69
C GLU A 250 -25.00 7.82 -4.56
N ASN A 251 -25.67 6.66 -4.49
CA ASN A 251 -26.61 6.29 -3.43
C ASN A 251 -26.14 5.09 -2.59
N LEU A 252 -24.91 4.62 -2.81
CA LEU A 252 -24.29 3.52 -2.06
C LEU A 252 -23.94 3.99 -0.64
N ASP A 253 -24.10 3.11 0.35
CA ASP A 253 -23.74 3.43 1.73
C ASP A 253 -22.23 3.76 1.86
N PRO A 254 -21.84 4.82 2.61
CA PRO A 254 -20.44 5.20 2.77
C PRO A 254 -19.55 4.12 3.39
N ALA A 255 -20.05 3.30 4.31
CA ALA A 255 -19.26 2.20 4.88
C ALA A 255 -19.12 1.03 3.89
N ILE A 256 -20.10 0.82 3.00
CA ILE A 256 -19.94 -0.08 1.84
C ILE A 256 -18.89 0.47 0.87
N GLN A 257 -18.93 1.78 0.54
CA GLN A 257 -17.93 2.43 -0.31
C GLN A 257 -16.52 2.22 0.25
N ASP A 258 -16.29 2.52 1.53
CA ASP A 258 -14.99 2.34 2.18
C ASP A 258 -14.53 0.88 2.21
N ALA A 259 -15.42 -0.07 2.51
CA ALA A 259 -15.09 -1.49 2.54
C ALA A 259 -14.69 -2.05 1.16
N ILE A 260 -15.34 -1.64 0.06
CA ILE A 260 -14.97 -2.11 -1.28
C ILE A 260 -13.72 -1.44 -1.82
N VAL A 261 -13.42 -0.22 -1.39
CA VAL A 261 -12.15 0.45 -1.72
C VAL A 261 -11.01 -0.17 -0.92
N ASP A 262 -11.14 -0.43 0.38
CA ASP A 262 -10.14 -1.18 1.17
C ASP A 262 -9.85 -2.57 0.57
N LEU A 263 -10.90 -3.32 0.18
CA LEU A 263 -10.75 -4.60 -0.52
C LEU A 263 -9.95 -4.44 -1.81
N ARG A 264 -10.14 -3.36 -2.59
CA ARG A 264 -9.37 -3.11 -3.81
C ARG A 264 -7.95 -2.63 -3.51
N TYR A 265 -7.75 -1.86 -2.44
CA TYR A 265 -6.47 -1.33 -1.97
C TYR A 265 -5.52 -2.45 -1.57
N ARG A 266 -5.96 -3.35 -0.66
CA ARG A 266 -5.17 -4.52 -0.24
C ARG A 266 -5.01 -5.59 -1.34
N GLY A 267 -5.76 -5.49 -2.43
CA GLY A 267 -5.78 -6.45 -3.53
C GLY A 267 -6.77 -7.62 -3.39
N ASP A 268 -7.58 -7.64 -2.33
CA ASP A 268 -8.61 -8.67 -2.10
C ASP A 268 -9.78 -8.62 -3.08
N TYR A 269 -10.03 -7.50 -3.76
CA TYR A 269 -11.16 -7.31 -4.71
C TYR A 269 -10.95 -8.04 -6.06
N THR A 270 -10.62 -9.32 -6.00
CA THR A 270 -10.32 -10.21 -7.13
C THR A 270 -11.57 -10.69 -7.88
N PRO A 271 -11.44 -11.29 -9.08
CA PRO A 271 -12.57 -11.93 -9.77
C PRO A 271 -13.21 -13.12 -9.03
N LEU A 272 -12.55 -13.67 -8.00
CA LEU A 272 -13.07 -14.76 -7.17
C LEU A 272 -13.97 -14.18 -6.07
N THR A 273 -13.40 -13.32 -5.22
CA THR A 273 -14.09 -12.70 -4.06
C THR A 273 -15.24 -11.79 -4.47
N ARG A 274 -15.15 -11.12 -5.64
CA ARG A 274 -16.27 -10.35 -6.21
C ARG A 274 -17.54 -11.15 -6.45
N ARG A 275 -17.49 -12.50 -6.52
CA ARG A 275 -18.70 -13.33 -6.61
C ARG A 275 -19.60 -13.21 -5.39
N ASP A 276 -18.98 -12.96 -4.24
CA ASP A 276 -19.64 -12.85 -2.93
C ASP A 276 -19.90 -11.39 -2.57
N VAL A 277 -18.91 -10.51 -2.81
CA VAL A 277 -18.99 -9.08 -2.47
C VAL A 277 -19.92 -8.32 -3.42
N GLN A 278 -19.81 -8.52 -4.74
CA GLN A 278 -20.48 -7.66 -5.71
C GLN A 278 -22.01 -7.66 -5.63
N PRO A 279 -22.71 -8.81 -5.39
CA PRO A 279 -24.16 -8.82 -5.21
C PRO A 279 -24.64 -7.96 -4.03
N LEU A 280 -23.92 -7.98 -2.91
CA LEU A 280 -24.26 -7.24 -1.68
C LEU A 280 -24.11 -5.73 -1.91
N VAL A 281 -23.06 -5.33 -2.64
CA VAL A 281 -22.80 -3.95 -3.04
C VAL A 281 -23.88 -3.43 -4.00
N VAL A 282 -24.31 -4.24 -4.97
CA VAL A 282 -25.42 -3.88 -5.87
C VAL A 282 -26.75 -3.78 -5.12
N ALA A 283 -26.96 -4.60 -4.08
CA ALA A 283 -28.13 -4.54 -3.21
C ALA A 283 -28.09 -3.39 -2.17
N ASN A 284 -26.97 -2.68 -2.02
CA ASN A 284 -26.70 -1.73 -0.92
C ASN A 284 -26.87 -2.38 0.47
N ASP A 285 -26.53 -3.68 0.58
CA ASP A 285 -26.75 -4.52 1.75
C ASP A 285 -25.56 -4.48 2.71
N LEU A 286 -25.56 -3.49 3.61
CA LEU A 286 -24.55 -3.31 4.64
C LEU A 286 -24.50 -4.49 5.63
N GLN A 287 -25.66 -5.11 5.94
CA GLN A 287 -25.71 -6.24 6.88
C GLN A 287 -25.09 -7.49 6.26
N GLY A 288 -25.47 -7.81 5.01
CA GLY A 288 -24.86 -8.92 4.29
C GLY A 288 -23.37 -8.72 4.04
N LEU A 289 -22.91 -7.47 3.81
CA LEU A 289 -21.48 -7.17 3.67
C LEU A 289 -20.72 -7.29 4.99
N HIS A 290 -21.28 -6.80 6.10
CA HIS A 290 -20.76 -7.07 7.44
C HIS A 290 -20.64 -8.57 7.68
N ASP A 291 -21.72 -9.33 7.47
CA ASP A 291 -21.76 -10.77 7.77
C ASP A 291 -20.75 -11.55 6.89
N LEU A 292 -20.53 -11.12 5.65
CA LEU A 292 -19.50 -11.65 4.75
C LEU A 292 -18.06 -11.37 5.22
N LEU A 293 -17.80 -10.15 5.71
CA LEU A 293 -16.45 -9.73 6.13
C LEU A 293 -16.18 -10.00 7.63
N ALA A 294 -17.20 -10.40 8.39
CA ALA A 294 -17.13 -10.91 9.76
C ALA A 294 -16.87 -12.43 9.83
N ASP A 295 -17.00 -13.15 8.72
CA ASP A 295 -16.67 -14.57 8.60
C ASP A 295 -15.14 -14.79 8.67
N GLU A 296 -14.66 -15.18 9.86
CA GLU A 296 -13.25 -15.41 10.15
C GLU A 296 -12.62 -16.49 9.26
N ASP A 297 -13.32 -17.60 9.03
CA ASP A 297 -12.80 -18.69 8.20
C ASP A 297 -12.66 -18.22 6.75
N ARG A 298 -13.65 -17.49 6.23
CA ARG A 298 -13.57 -16.93 4.87
C ARG A 298 -12.47 -15.88 4.74
N MET A 299 -12.36 -14.93 5.68
CA MET A 299 -11.38 -13.85 5.59
C MET A 299 -9.96 -14.37 5.77
N ILE A 300 -9.68 -15.16 6.81
CA ILE A 300 -8.32 -15.56 7.16
C ILE A 300 -7.88 -16.82 6.40
N ASN A 301 -8.71 -17.86 6.37
CA ASN A 301 -8.32 -19.17 5.83
C ASN A 301 -8.51 -19.27 4.31
N ASP A 302 -9.64 -18.79 3.76
CA ASP A 302 -9.88 -18.81 2.31
C ASP A 302 -9.22 -17.63 1.56
N TRP A 303 -9.30 -16.40 2.11
CA TRP A 303 -8.86 -15.18 1.41
C TRP A 303 -7.47 -14.66 1.86
N GLY A 304 -6.88 -15.21 2.93
CA GLY A 304 -5.54 -14.82 3.39
C GLY A 304 -5.45 -13.37 3.88
N VAL A 305 -6.52 -12.85 4.50
CA VAL A 305 -6.55 -11.54 5.13
C VAL A 305 -5.85 -11.60 6.50
N PRO A 306 -4.90 -10.70 6.81
CA PRO A 306 -4.29 -10.63 8.14
C PRO A 306 -5.31 -10.33 9.23
N ARG A 307 -5.12 -10.92 10.41
CA ARG A 307 -6.03 -10.77 11.58
C ARG A 307 -6.44 -9.32 11.86
N ASP A 308 -5.48 -8.41 11.92
CA ASP A 308 -5.72 -6.97 12.14
C ASP A 308 -6.66 -6.36 11.09
N ARG A 309 -6.45 -6.65 9.80
CA ARG A 309 -7.31 -6.14 8.71
C ARG A 309 -8.71 -6.76 8.76
N PHE A 310 -8.82 -8.04 9.13
CA PHE A 310 -10.11 -8.70 9.37
C PHE A 310 -10.88 -8.04 10.52
N GLU A 311 -10.22 -7.82 11.66
CA GLU A 311 -10.80 -7.18 12.84
C GLU A 311 -11.30 -5.76 12.50
N ARG A 312 -10.48 -4.95 11.83
CA ARG A 312 -10.88 -3.61 11.37
C ARG A 312 -12.09 -3.63 10.43
N ARG A 313 -12.13 -4.51 9.43
CA ARG A 313 -13.27 -4.64 8.50
C ARG A 313 -14.57 -5.02 9.21
N ARG A 314 -14.50 -6.00 10.11
CA ARG A 314 -15.64 -6.43 10.93
C ARG A 314 -16.15 -5.28 11.79
N ASP A 315 -15.26 -4.66 12.57
CA ASP A 315 -15.64 -3.69 13.58
C ASP A 315 -16.15 -2.38 12.95
N PHE A 316 -15.51 -1.89 11.89
CA PHE A 316 -15.96 -0.72 11.12
C PHE A 316 -17.38 -0.89 10.56
N LEU A 317 -17.71 -2.07 10.00
CA LEU A 317 -19.04 -2.34 9.49
C LEU A 317 -20.08 -2.61 10.59
N ALA A 318 -19.65 -3.15 11.74
CA ALA A 318 -20.51 -3.31 12.91
C ALA A 318 -20.90 -1.95 13.53
N ASP A 319 -19.94 -1.02 13.63
CA ASP A 319 -20.19 0.34 14.09
C ASP A 319 -21.10 1.11 13.12
N ALA A 320 -20.88 1.02 11.80
CA ALA A 320 -21.77 1.62 10.80
C ALA A 320 -23.22 1.09 10.87
N LEU A 321 -23.40 -0.21 11.18
CA LEU A 321 -24.72 -0.79 11.44
C LEU A 321 -25.37 -0.23 12.73
N ALA A 322 -24.57 0.03 13.78
CA ALA A 322 -25.05 0.63 15.03
C ALA A 322 -25.42 2.11 14.86
N GLU A 323 -24.68 2.88 14.06
CA GLU A 323 -25.00 4.27 13.71
C GLU A 323 -26.30 4.37 12.90
N ARG A 324 -26.49 3.47 11.91
CA ARG A 324 -27.78 3.33 11.19
C ARG A 324 -28.93 2.94 12.12
N ALA A 325 -28.70 2.06 13.10
CA ALA A 325 -29.73 1.65 14.05
C ALA A 325 -30.11 2.75 15.07
N THR A 326 -29.24 3.73 15.30
CA THR A 326 -29.47 4.86 16.23
C THR A 326 -29.92 6.14 15.53
N THR A 327 -29.78 6.24 14.22
CA THR A 327 -30.25 7.38 13.39
C THR A 327 -31.63 7.09 12.79
N PRO A 328 -32.73 7.59 13.35
CA PRO A 328 -34.06 7.38 12.77
C PRO A 328 -34.18 8.13 11.43
N ALA A 329 -34.77 7.47 10.44
CA ALA A 329 -35.05 8.07 9.13
C ALA A 329 -35.94 9.32 9.26
N GLN A 330 -35.56 10.38 8.54
CA GLN A 330 -36.28 11.66 8.44
C GLN A 330 -37.22 11.68 7.22
#